data_AF-M3B5M0-F1
#
_entry.id   AF-M3B5M0-F1
#
_cell.length_a   1.000
_cell.length_b   1.000
_cell.length_c   1.000
_cell.angle_alpha   90.00
_cell.angle_beta   90.00
_cell.angle_gamma   90.00
#
_symmetry.space_group_name_H-M   'P 1'
#
loop_
_entity.id
_entity.type
_entity.pdbx_description
1 polymer ?
#
loop_
_entity_poly.entity_id
_entity_poly.type
_entity_poly.pdbx_seq_one_letter_code
_entity_poly.pdbx_strand_id
1 'polypeptide(L)'
;MIKDADCFAFDVNDCLAPGFSVEGFSNHRDTPVFSTAAMLDRVARQQPECGDCLIKILLHKVAKGFEPLLPNADTQPKAFQTVVKALMRYQYVINEPDGLFVMVTDAEQVENTLIKRLLTKKKKVGQLCLNDDVASTDESDVLALQSTMKTLLEGLLPEPSEFEAKAEIG
;
A
#
# COMPACT_ATOMS: atom_id res chain seq x y z
N MET A 1 9.07 7.89 -6.31
CA MET A 1 9.30 8.49 -4.97
C MET A 1 10.78 8.73 -4.69
N ILE A 2 11.65 7.73 -4.44
CA ILE A 2 13.08 7.97 -4.09
C ILE A 2 13.89 8.72 -5.17
N LYS A 3 13.65 8.46 -6.47
CA LYS A 3 14.40 9.07 -7.58
C LYS A 3 14.32 10.61 -7.56
N ASP A 4 13.13 11.14 -7.24
CA ASP A 4 12.81 12.57 -7.30
C ASP A 4 12.85 13.25 -5.93
N ALA A 5 13.25 12.53 -4.87
CA ALA A 5 13.37 13.10 -3.52
C ALA A 5 14.41 14.24 -3.49
N ASP A 6 13.97 15.43 -3.09
CA ASP A 6 14.84 16.58 -2.84
C ASP A 6 15.43 16.49 -1.43
N CYS A 7 16.71 16.14 -1.35
CA CYS A 7 17.40 15.88 -0.09
C CYS A 7 18.30 17.04 0.36
N PHE A 8 18.14 18.24 -0.22
CA PHE A 8 18.90 19.41 0.23
C PHE A 8 18.60 19.80 1.68
N ALA A 9 17.40 19.49 2.17
CA ALA A 9 16.97 19.76 3.54
C ALA A 9 17.17 18.58 4.52
N PHE A 10 17.88 17.51 4.11
CA PHE A 10 18.11 16.37 5.00
C PHE A 10 19.03 16.78 6.17
N ASP A 11 18.49 16.70 7.39
CA ASP A 11 19.24 16.91 8.63
C ASP A 11 19.15 15.68 9.54
N VAL A 12 20.29 15.21 10.04
CA VAL A 12 20.37 13.98 10.85
C VAL A 12 19.73 14.14 12.22
N ASN A 13 19.72 15.34 12.80
CA ASN A 13 19.08 15.61 14.08
C ASN A 13 17.56 15.71 13.94
N ASP A 14 17.09 16.24 12.83
CA ASP A 14 15.65 16.29 12.55
C ASP A 14 15.12 14.90 12.16
N CYS A 15 15.87 14.16 11.34
CA CYS A 15 15.43 12.90 10.76
C CYS A 15 15.61 11.68 11.68
N LEU A 16 16.72 11.56 12.42
CA LEU A 16 17.00 10.35 13.21
C LEU A 16 16.65 10.51 14.69
N ALA A 17 17.03 11.63 15.30
CA ALA A 17 16.60 12.06 16.63
C ALA A 17 17.29 13.40 16.96
N PRO A 18 16.63 14.30 17.71
CA PRO A 18 17.25 15.55 18.13
C PRO A 18 18.56 15.28 18.88
N GLY A 19 19.68 15.84 18.41
CA GLY A 19 20.99 15.63 19.01
C GLY A 19 21.71 14.35 18.57
N PHE A 20 21.24 13.68 17.51
CA PHE A 20 21.90 12.50 16.93
C PHE A 20 23.36 12.74 16.57
N SER A 21 23.71 13.93 16.08
CA SER A 21 25.08 14.26 15.67
C SER A 21 25.97 14.83 16.76
N VAL A 22 25.49 14.94 18.00
CA VAL A 22 26.24 15.56 19.11
C VAL A 22 27.24 14.56 19.71
N GLU A 23 28.50 14.99 19.87
CA GLU A 23 29.55 14.19 20.51
C GLU A 23 29.16 13.86 21.97
N GLY A 24 29.18 12.58 22.34
CA GLY A 24 28.68 12.10 23.64
C GLY A 24 27.50 11.12 23.57
N PHE A 25 27.10 10.72 22.36
CA PHE A 25 26.01 9.78 22.07
C PHE A 25 26.01 8.47 22.89
N SER A 26 27.17 8.05 23.41
CA SER A 26 27.29 6.92 24.33
C SER A 26 26.50 7.08 25.64
N ASN A 27 26.24 8.31 26.08
CA ASN A 27 25.52 8.61 27.33
C ASN A 27 23.99 8.66 27.16
N HIS A 28 23.48 8.57 25.94
CA HIS A 28 22.04 8.70 25.63
C HIS A 28 21.39 7.41 25.12
N ARG A 29 22.14 6.29 25.09
CA ARG A 29 21.64 4.97 24.63
C ARG A 29 20.41 4.47 25.39
N ASP A 30 20.24 4.90 26.64
CA ASP A 30 19.09 4.53 27.48
C ASP A 30 17.86 5.44 27.28
N THR A 31 17.97 6.49 26.45
CA THR A 31 16.83 7.35 26.16
C THR A 31 15.98 6.70 25.07
N PRO A 32 14.66 6.49 25.28
CA PRO A 32 13.79 5.78 24.33
C PRO A 32 13.80 6.34 22.90
N VAL A 33 13.99 7.66 22.77
CA VAL A 33 14.07 8.39 21.50
C VAL A 33 15.25 7.95 20.64
N PHE A 34 16.35 7.48 21.25
CA PHE A 34 17.52 6.99 20.52
C PHE A 34 17.52 5.47 20.33
N SER A 35 16.42 4.78 20.64
CA SER A 35 16.32 3.35 20.32
C SER A 35 16.23 3.13 18.81
N THR A 36 16.85 2.05 18.32
CA THR A 36 16.79 1.69 16.89
C THR A 36 15.35 1.57 16.40
N ALA A 37 14.45 1.05 17.23
CA ALA A 37 13.03 0.94 16.90
C ALA A 37 12.38 2.32 16.73
N ALA A 38 12.65 3.28 17.62
CA ALA A 38 12.11 4.64 17.52
C ALA A 38 12.67 5.40 16.32
N MET A 39 13.97 5.27 16.05
CA MET A 39 14.60 5.87 14.87
C MET A 39 14.03 5.30 13.57
N LEU A 40 13.87 3.98 13.50
CA LEU A 40 13.32 3.31 12.32
C LEU A 40 11.84 3.64 12.14
N ASP A 41 11.03 3.67 13.19
CA ASP A 41 9.62 4.09 13.11
C ASP A 41 9.51 5.55 12.63
N ARG A 42 10.42 6.41 13.09
CA ARG A 42 10.49 7.80 12.65
C ARG A 42 10.77 7.91 11.15
N VAL A 43 11.87 7.34 10.65
CA VAL A 43 12.23 7.45 9.22
C VAL A 43 11.36 6.60 8.28
N ALA A 44 10.68 5.57 8.79
CA ALA A 44 9.83 4.71 7.98
C ALA A 44 8.36 5.16 7.94
N ARG A 45 7.87 5.87 8.97
CA ARG A 45 6.45 6.21 9.10
C ARG A 45 6.17 7.67 9.44
N GLN A 46 6.92 8.26 10.36
CA GLN A 46 6.63 9.62 10.84
C GLN A 46 7.16 10.69 9.88
N GLN A 47 8.34 10.45 9.31
CA GLN A 47 9.03 11.32 8.34
C GLN A 47 9.57 10.46 7.19
N PRO A 48 8.70 9.94 6.31
CA PRO A 48 9.10 9.07 5.20
C PRO A 48 10.08 9.75 4.23
N GLU A 49 10.03 11.09 4.09
CA GLU A 49 10.98 11.88 3.32
C GLU A 49 12.42 11.76 3.82
N CYS A 50 12.59 11.65 5.14
CA CYS A 50 13.89 11.38 5.76
C CYS A 50 14.38 9.97 5.43
N GLY A 51 13.48 8.98 5.37
CA GLY A 51 13.80 7.61 4.94
C GLY A 51 14.21 7.55 3.47
N ASP A 52 13.46 8.19 2.59
CA ASP A 52 13.75 8.26 1.16
C ASP A 52 15.12 8.93 0.91
N CYS A 53 15.40 10.02 1.61
CA CYS A 53 16.69 10.70 1.52
C CYS A 53 17.85 9.91 2.11
N LEU A 54 17.66 9.26 3.25
CA LEU A 54 18.66 8.37 3.84
C LEU A 54 19.02 7.23 2.87
N ILE A 55 18.01 6.59 2.28
CA ILE A 55 18.20 5.53 1.28
C ILE A 55 18.91 6.09 0.04
N LYS A 56 18.49 7.25 -0.49
CA LYS A 56 19.12 7.89 -1.65
C LYS A 56 20.59 8.22 -1.39
N ILE A 57 20.92 8.76 -0.22
CA ILE A 57 22.30 9.08 0.19
C ILE A 57 23.14 7.81 0.33
N LEU A 58 22.58 6.76 0.95
CA LEU A 58 23.26 5.48 1.12
C LEU A 58 23.52 4.82 -0.24
N LEU A 59 22.54 4.79 -1.14
CA LEU A 59 22.67 4.19 -2.47
C LEU A 59 23.59 5.00 -3.39
N HIS A 60 23.58 6.33 -3.31
CA HIS A 60 24.49 7.18 -4.11
C HIS A 60 25.96 6.97 -3.72
N LYS A 61 26.24 6.59 -2.48
CA LYS A 61 27.61 6.37 -1.99
C LYS A 61 28.17 4.98 -2.32
N VAL A 62 27.38 4.07 -2.89
CA VAL A 62 27.82 2.70 -3.13
C VAL A 62 27.56 2.29 -4.58
N ALA A 63 28.64 2.03 -5.33
CA ALA A 63 28.57 1.43 -6.67
C ALA A 63 28.19 -0.06 -6.67
N LYS A 64 27.76 -0.59 -5.52
CA LYS A 64 27.34 -1.97 -5.31
C LYS A 64 25.87 -1.93 -4.90
N GLY A 65 25.08 -2.92 -5.29
CA GLY A 65 23.63 -2.96 -5.03
C GLY A 65 23.27 -2.92 -3.53
N PHE A 66 22.08 -3.37 -3.15
CA PHE A 66 21.62 -3.30 -1.75
C PHE A 66 22.46 -4.10 -0.73
N GLU A 67 23.49 -4.83 -1.17
CA GLU A 67 24.35 -5.70 -0.36
C GLU A 67 24.90 -5.04 0.94
N PRO A 68 25.38 -3.78 0.96
CA PRO A 68 25.83 -3.14 2.20
C PRO A 68 24.71 -2.80 3.19
N LEU A 69 23.46 -2.78 2.74
CA LEU A 69 22.28 -2.54 3.58
C LEU A 69 21.68 -3.85 4.09
N LEU A 70 22.19 -5.00 3.65
CA LEU A 70 21.74 -6.31 4.08
C LEU A 70 22.65 -6.84 5.21
N PRO A 71 22.13 -7.73 6.07
CA PRO A 71 22.97 -8.50 6.99
C PRO A 71 24.10 -9.20 6.21
N ASN A 72 25.32 -9.26 6.75
CA ASN A 72 26.42 -9.90 6.03
C ASN A 72 26.10 -11.38 5.78
N ALA A 73 26.17 -11.83 4.52
CA ALA A 73 25.70 -13.16 4.12
C ALA A 73 26.50 -14.30 4.75
N ASP A 74 27.80 -14.09 4.99
CA ASP A 74 28.71 -15.12 5.53
C ASP A 74 28.58 -15.26 7.05
N THR A 75 28.43 -14.14 7.75
CA THR A 75 28.39 -14.10 9.22
C THR A 75 26.97 -14.15 9.79
N GLN A 76 25.96 -13.75 9.01
CA GLN A 76 24.55 -13.66 9.42
C GLN A 76 23.59 -14.27 8.38
N PRO A 77 23.79 -15.53 7.96
CA PRO A 77 23.07 -16.12 6.83
C PRO A 77 21.54 -16.18 7.01
N LYS A 78 21.07 -16.45 8.24
CA LYS A 78 19.62 -16.53 8.54
C LYS A 78 18.94 -15.16 8.45
N ALA A 79 19.58 -14.11 8.98
CA ALA A 79 19.06 -12.75 8.91
C ALA A 79 19.04 -12.26 7.46
N PHE A 80 20.12 -12.51 6.71
CA PHE A 80 20.22 -12.20 5.30
C PHE A 80 19.08 -12.83 4.49
N GLN A 81 18.86 -14.15 4.62
CA GLN A 81 17.77 -14.84 3.93
C GLN A 81 16.38 -14.29 4.29
N THR A 82 16.17 -13.92 5.55
CA THR A 82 14.90 -13.34 6.01
C THR A 82 14.64 -11.99 5.36
N VAL A 83 15.66 -11.10 5.35
CA VAL A 83 15.54 -9.77 4.73
C VAL A 83 15.35 -9.89 3.22
N VAL A 84 16.09 -10.77 2.54
CA VAL A 84 15.90 -11.00 1.09
C VAL A 84 14.49 -11.51 0.80
N LYS A 85 13.97 -12.46 1.59
CA LYS A 85 12.60 -12.97 1.44
C LYS A 85 11.56 -11.88 1.67
N ALA A 86 11.77 -11.02 2.66
CA ALA A 86 10.91 -9.87 2.92
C ALA A 86 10.96 -8.86 1.76
N LEU A 87 12.16 -8.47 1.31
CA LEU A 87 12.32 -7.57 0.17
C LEU A 87 11.66 -8.11 -1.09
N MET A 88 11.85 -9.39 -1.43
CA MET A 88 11.17 -10.04 -2.57
C MET A 88 9.65 -10.07 -2.40
N ARG A 89 9.15 -10.30 -1.18
CA ARG A 89 7.71 -10.29 -0.87
C ARG A 89 7.10 -8.89 -0.98
N TYR A 90 7.83 -7.86 -0.56
CA TYR A 90 7.36 -6.48 -0.53
C TYR A 90 7.75 -5.65 -1.77
N GLN A 91 8.62 -6.18 -2.64
CA GLN A 91 8.94 -5.60 -3.95
C GLN A 91 7.69 -5.39 -4.82
N TYR A 92 6.59 -6.08 -4.51
CA TYR A 92 5.31 -6.02 -5.22
C TYR A 92 4.18 -5.32 -4.44
N VAL A 93 4.46 -4.69 -3.28
CA VAL A 93 3.40 -4.15 -2.37
C VAL A 93 3.50 -2.64 -2.15
N ILE A 94 4.14 -1.89 -3.05
CA ILE A 94 3.88 -0.45 -3.18
C ILE A 94 3.33 -0.20 -4.57
N ASN A 95 2.07 -0.56 -4.75
CA ASN A 95 1.23 0.02 -5.78
C ASN A 95 0.21 0.88 -5.02
N GLU A 96 0.08 2.15 -5.36
CA GLU A 96 -1.14 2.92 -5.11
C GLU A 96 -2.06 2.62 -6.30
N PRO A 97 -2.85 1.53 -6.27
CA PRO A 97 -3.78 1.28 -7.35
C PRO A 97 -4.73 2.48 -7.46
N ASP A 98 -5.00 2.94 -8.68
CA ASP A 98 -6.06 3.90 -8.91
C ASP A 98 -7.35 3.39 -8.25
N GLY A 99 -7.77 4.08 -7.19
CA GLY A 99 -8.96 3.79 -6.41
C GLY A 99 -10.18 4.48 -7.01
N LEU A 100 -11.27 3.75 -7.17
CA LEU A 100 -12.57 4.29 -7.54
C LEU A 100 -13.56 4.05 -6.41
N PHE A 101 -13.96 5.13 -5.73
CA PHE A 101 -15.01 5.11 -4.73
C PHE A 101 -16.32 5.58 -5.36
N VAL A 102 -17.36 4.77 -5.28
CA VAL A 102 -18.69 5.10 -5.79
C VAL A 102 -19.71 4.74 -4.71
N MET A 103 -20.48 5.74 -4.27
CA MET A 103 -21.68 5.47 -3.47
C MET A 103 -22.71 4.85 -4.40
N VAL A 104 -23.28 3.70 -4.04
CA VAL A 104 -24.29 3.04 -4.87
C VAL A 104 -25.64 3.21 -4.17
N THR A 105 -26.44 4.16 -4.63
CA THR A 105 -27.76 4.44 -4.02
C THR A 105 -28.92 3.82 -4.77
N ASP A 106 -28.78 3.64 -6.09
CA ASP A 106 -29.81 3.16 -7.00
C ASP A 106 -29.21 2.51 -8.27
N ALA A 107 -30.07 1.87 -9.06
CA ALA A 107 -29.67 1.14 -10.27
C ALA A 107 -29.13 2.07 -11.38
N GLU A 108 -29.67 3.27 -11.53
CA GLU A 108 -29.26 4.21 -12.58
C GLU A 108 -27.81 4.65 -12.38
N GLN A 109 -27.41 4.88 -11.12
CA GLN A 109 -26.06 5.24 -10.78
C GLN A 109 -25.07 4.11 -11.13
N VAL A 110 -25.41 2.86 -10.86
CA VAL A 110 -24.57 1.69 -11.23
C VAL A 110 -24.37 1.62 -12.75
N GLU A 111 -25.46 1.77 -13.51
CA GLU A 111 -25.43 1.71 -14.97
C GLU A 111 -24.48 2.79 -15.56
N ASN A 112 -24.67 4.03 -15.13
CA ASN A 112 -23.98 5.17 -15.72
C ASN A 112 -22.52 5.32 -15.25
N THR A 113 -22.21 4.94 -14.01
CA THR A 113 -20.90 5.17 -13.41
C THR A 113 -19.99 3.94 -13.42
N LEU A 114 -20.56 2.74 -13.25
CA LEU A 114 -19.81 1.49 -13.13
C LEU A 114 -19.88 0.67 -14.40
N ILE A 115 -21.07 0.28 -14.89
CA ILE A 115 -21.21 -0.59 -16.07
C ILE A 115 -20.62 0.08 -17.31
N LYS A 116 -21.05 1.30 -17.62
CA LYS A 116 -20.55 2.06 -18.78
C LYS A 116 -19.03 2.25 -18.74
N ARG A 117 -18.44 2.40 -17.55
CA ARG A 117 -17.01 2.65 -17.36
C ARG A 117 -16.17 1.37 -17.41
N LEU A 118 -16.56 0.36 -16.63
CA LEU A 118 -15.76 -0.83 -16.37
C LEU A 118 -16.05 -1.93 -17.40
N LEU A 119 -17.30 -2.09 -17.84
CA LEU A 119 -17.69 -3.13 -18.80
C LEU A 119 -17.68 -2.60 -20.24
N THR A 120 -18.40 -1.52 -20.53
CA THR A 120 -18.50 -1.00 -21.91
C THR A 120 -17.21 -0.35 -22.37
N LYS A 121 -16.64 0.56 -21.57
CA LYS A 121 -15.39 1.27 -21.90
C LYS A 121 -14.12 0.52 -21.49
N LYS A 122 -14.24 -0.60 -20.77
CA LYS A 122 -13.14 -1.45 -20.30
C LYS A 122 -12.02 -0.69 -19.56
N LYS A 123 -12.36 0.40 -18.85
CA LYS A 123 -11.39 1.12 -18.04
C LYS A 123 -11.09 0.31 -16.78
N LYS A 124 -9.84 -0.08 -16.59
CA LYS A 124 -9.41 -0.82 -15.41
C LYS A 124 -9.21 0.12 -14.22
N VAL A 125 -9.58 -0.34 -13.03
CA VAL A 125 -9.31 0.31 -11.74
C VAL A 125 -8.63 -0.72 -10.87
N GLY A 126 -7.64 -0.30 -10.07
CA GLY A 126 -6.90 -1.24 -9.23
C GLY A 126 -7.62 -1.55 -7.93
N GLN A 127 -8.48 -0.65 -7.45
CA GLN A 127 -9.37 -0.86 -6.32
C GLN A 127 -10.74 -0.23 -6.59
N LEU A 128 -11.82 -1.01 -6.38
CA LEU A 128 -13.19 -0.55 -6.46
C LEU A 128 -13.82 -0.63 -5.07
N CYS A 129 -14.29 0.50 -4.56
CA CYS A 129 -14.98 0.60 -3.28
C CYS A 129 -16.42 1.06 -3.53
N LEU A 130 -17.38 0.22 -3.13
CA LEU A 130 -18.81 0.49 -3.25
C LEU A 130 -19.39 0.65 -1.85
N ASN A 131 -20.24 1.66 -1.67
CA ASN A 131 -21.00 1.84 -0.43
C ASN A 131 -22.27 0.98 -0.44
N ASP A 132 -22.72 0.50 0.72
CA ASP A 132 -23.93 -0.33 0.89
C ASP A 132 -25.18 0.45 1.33
N ASP A 133 -25.10 1.79 1.39
CA ASP A 133 -26.20 2.69 1.73
C ASP A 133 -27.25 2.79 0.60
N VAL A 134 -28.09 1.77 0.46
CA VAL A 134 -29.25 1.79 -0.45
C VAL A 134 -30.25 2.85 0.00
N ALA A 135 -30.61 3.78 -0.89
CA ALA A 135 -31.41 4.95 -0.54
C ALA A 135 -32.92 4.68 -0.49
N SER A 136 -33.41 3.69 -1.24
CA SER A 136 -34.83 3.32 -1.31
C SER A 136 -35.13 2.11 -0.44
N THR A 137 -36.30 2.13 0.22
CA THR A 137 -36.87 0.97 0.92
C THR A 137 -37.95 0.26 0.12
N ASP A 138 -38.25 0.75 -1.09
CA ASP A 138 -39.22 0.11 -1.98
C ASP A 138 -38.63 -1.18 -2.56
N GLU A 139 -39.40 -2.27 -2.46
CA GLU A 139 -38.94 -3.60 -2.85
C GLU A 139 -38.59 -3.68 -4.34
N SER A 140 -39.30 -2.94 -5.19
CA SER A 140 -39.04 -2.94 -6.63
C SER A 140 -37.73 -2.23 -6.99
N ASP A 141 -37.42 -1.12 -6.29
CA ASP A 141 -36.16 -0.39 -6.46
C ASP A 141 -34.96 -1.21 -5.97
N VAL A 142 -35.13 -1.89 -4.83
CA VAL A 142 -34.09 -2.77 -4.26
C VAL A 142 -33.81 -3.96 -5.18
N LEU A 143 -34.85 -4.58 -5.74
CA LEU A 143 -34.71 -5.68 -6.70
C LEU A 143 -34.03 -5.22 -7.99
N ALA A 144 -34.38 -4.02 -8.49
CA ALA A 144 -33.73 -3.43 -9.65
C ALA A 144 -32.24 -3.21 -9.38
N LEU A 145 -31.88 -2.61 -8.24
CA LEU A 145 -30.49 -2.41 -7.86
C LEU A 145 -29.73 -3.74 -7.74
N GLN A 146 -30.33 -4.75 -7.10
CA GLN A 146 -29.75 -6.10 -6.99
C GLN A 146 -29.45 -6.70 -8.37
N SER A 147 -30.41 -6.61 -9.30
CA SER A 147 -30.25 -7.13 -10.66
C SER A 147 -29.15 -6.41 -11.44
N THR A 148 -29.05 -5.08 -11.33
CA THR A 148 -28.02 -4.29 -11.99
C THR A 148 -26.63 -4.55 -11.38
N MET A 149 -26.54 -4.66 -10.06
CA MET A 149 -25.30 -5.02 -9.37
C MET A 149 -24.82 -6.43 -9.72
N LYS A 150 -25.73 -7.38 -9.83
CA LYS A 150 -25.42 -8.74 -10.31
C LYS A 150 -24.85 -8.70 -11.72
N THR A 151 -25.48 -7.94 -12.62
CA THR A 151 -24.98 -7.72 -13.99
C THR A 151 -23.57 -7.13 -14.01
N LEU A 152 -23.29 -6.15 -13.14
CA LEU A 152 -21.95 -5.58 -13.00
C LEU A 152 -20.93 -6.63 -12.57
N LEU A 153 -21.21 -7.40 -11.51
CA LEU A 153 -20.29 -8.37 -10.94
C LEU A 153 -20.03 -9.54 -11.89
N GLU A 154 -21.07 -10.10 -12.50
CA GLU A 154 -20.95 -11.17 -13.52
C GLU A 154 -20.22 -10.64 -14.78
N GLY A 155 -20.36 -9.37 -15.12
CA GLY A 155 -19.58 -8.76 -16.20
C GLY A 155 -18.10 -8.59 -15.87
N LEU A 156 -17.77 -8.28 -14.61
CA LEU A 156 -16.39 -8.09 -14.14
C LEU A 156 -15.67 -9.43 -13.92
N LEU A 157 -16.39 -10.41 -13.37
CA LEU A 157 -15.90 -11.73 -12.98
C LEU A 157 -16.87 -12.79 -13.54
N PRO A 158 -16.80 -13.07 -14.86
CA PRO A 158 -17.79 -13.91 -15.54
C PRO A 158 -17.66 -15.40 -15.22
N GLU A 159 -16.48 -15.82 -14.76
CA GLU A 159 -16.23 -17.21 -14.42
C GLU A 159 -16.61 -17.44 -12.95
N PRO A 160 -17.61 -18.31 -12.67
CA PRO A 160 -18.00 -18.60 -11.30
C PRO A 160 -16.89 -19.34 -10.56
N SER A 161 -16.73 -19.01 -9.28
CA SER A 161 -15.86 -19.75 -8.37
C SER A 161 -16.41 -21.14 -8.07
N GLU A 162 -15.54 -22.04 -7.60
CA GLU A 162 -15.93 -23.38 -7.15
C GLU A 162 -16.93 -23.36 -5.97
N PHE A 163 -17.06 -22.21 -5.28
CA PHE A 163 -18.00 -21.99 -4.19
C PHE A 163 -19.36 -21.45 -4.65
N GLU A 164 -19.43 -20.86 -5.84
CA GLU A 164 -20.68 -20.44 -6.50
C GLU A 164 -21.30 -21.61 -7.28
N ALA A 165 -20.48 -22.57 -7.71
CA ALA A 165 -20.90 -23.77 -8.39
C ALA A 165 -21.43 -24.84 -7.43
N LYS A 166 -22.54 -24.54 -6.73
CA LYS A 166 -23.62 -25.48 -6.32
C LYS A 166 -24.56 -24.84 -5.31
N ALA A 167 -25.71 -24.40 -5.79
CA ALA A 167 -26.97 -24.64 -5.11
C ALA A 167 -28.09 -24.60 -6.15
N GLU A 168 -28.59 -25.77 -6.52
CA GLU A 168 -30.03 -25.89 -6.74
C GLU A 168 -30.68 -25.50 -5.41
N ILE A 169 -31.11 -24.24 -5.31
CA ILE A 169 -31.98 -23.81 -4.23
C ILE A 169 -33.37 -24.25 -4.66
N GLY A 170 -33.78 -25.43 -4.17
CA GLY A 170 -35.18 -25.85 -4.14
C GLY A 170 -35.98 -25.06 -3.11
#